data_AF-A0AAD7EWM1-F1
#
_entry.id   AF-A0AAD7EWM1-F1
#
_cell.length_a   1.000
_cell.length_b   1.000
_cell.length_c   1.000
_cell.angle_alpha   90.00
_cell.angle_beta   90.00
_cell.angle_gamma   90.00
#
_symmetry.space_group_name_H-M   'P 1'
#
loop_
_entity.id
_entity.type
_entity.pdbx_description
1 polymer ?
#
loop_
_entity_poly.entity_id
_entity_poly.type
_entity_poly.pdbx_seq_one_letter_code
_entity_poly.pdbx_strand_id
1 'polypeptide(L)'
;MGWKVRCILAVQIPKTTSHRTAHPLVDRTGRIFAVLAGQPDGDDSYAVSASEAYTYIKACGAATYFPPEMRCHCRGLFAAINVGLNLGKGATVPSWLDNKKHTPLVSQLLGNSHVIRMANFASSAFATWAPKLYRHYVDNNTCLRTRFPHLWRPFPQTVFTGAAFNFSRVCTYKHRDICNLPFGWCAVQLLGRFDATEGGHLILWDVNLVVEFLAGSLILLPPHKARLTC
;
A
#
# COMPACT_ATOMS: atom_id res chain seq x y z
N MET A 1 9.00 30.16 -28.53
CA MET A 1 9.67 28.90 -28.93
C MET A 1 8.87 27.74 -28.35
N GLY A 2 8.14 27.03 -29.22
CA GLY A 2 7.17 26.02 -28.83
C GLY A 2 7.85 24.69 -28.50
N TRP A 3 7.56 24.16 -27.31
CA TRP A 3 7.89 22.79 -26.94
C TRP A 3 6.89 21.87 -27.61
N LYS A 4 7.22 21.37 -28.80
CA LYS A 4 6.56 20.18 -29.34
C LYS A 4 7.00 18.98 -28.50
N VAL A 5 6.27 18.70 -27.43
CA VAL A 5 6.35 17.42 -26.75
C VAL A 5 5.65 16.40 -27.66
N ARG A 6 6.44 15.56 -28.34
CA ARG A 6 5.89 14.33 -28.92
C ARG A 6 5.39 13.48 -27.76
N CYS A 7 4.07 13.37 -27.65
CA CYS A 7 3.38 12.42 -26.78
C CYS A 7 3.76 11.01 -27.26
N ILE A 8 4.85 10.46 -26.73
CA ILE A 8 5.20 9.06 -26.94
C ILE A 8 4.51 8.29 -25.83
N LEU A 9 3.41 7.64 -26.22
CA LEU A 9 2.68 6.63 -25.46
C LEU A 9 2.02 7.16 -24.20
N ALA A 10 0.79 7.67 -24.36
CA ALA A 10 -0.23 7.30 -23.39
C ALA A 10 -0.21 5.76 -23.36
N VAL A 11 0.31 5.17 -22.29
CA VAL A 11 0.02 3.76 -22.00
C VAL A 11 -1.48 3.73 -21.75
N GLN A 12 -2.24 3.57 -22.83
CA GLN A 12 -3.62 3.16 -22.74
C GLN A 12 -3.55 1.76 -22.17
N ILE A 13 -3.59 1.65 -20.83
CA ILE A 13 -4.10 0.44 -20.23
C ILE A 13 -5.49 0.27 -20.85
N PRO A 14 -5.72 -0.83 -21.61
CA PRO A 14 -7.01 -1.03 -22.25
C PRO A 14 -8.10 -0.87 -21.18
N LYS A 15 -9.17 -0.12 -21.47
CA LYS A 15 -10.36 -0.02 -20.59
C LYS A 15 -10.97 -1.39 -20.25
N THR A 16 -10.48 -2.46 -20.87
CA THR A 16 -10.95 -3.84 -20.77
C THR A 16 -10.01 -4.76 -19.98
N THR A 17 -8.89 -4.28 -19.42
CA THR A 17 -8.08 -5.12 -18.53
C THR A 17 -8.85 -5.39 -17.26
N SER A 18 -9.29 -6.63 -17.09
CA SER A 18 -9.76 -7.17 -15.81
C SER A 18 -8.79 -6.75 -14.71
N HIS A 19 -9.20 -5.80 -13.86
CA HIS A 19 -8.40 -5.29 -12.72
C HIS A 19 -8.08 -6.37 -11.66
N ARG A 20 -8.51 -7.61 -11.89
CA ARG A 20 -8.17 -8.79 -11.09
C ARG A 20 -6.86 -9.42 -11.54
N THR A 21 -6.49 -9.31 -12.80
CA THR A 21 -5.28 -9.95 -13.34
C THR A 21 -4.08 -9.04 -13.19
N ALA A 22 -2.92 -9.62 -12.96
CA ALA A 22 -1.69 -8.87 -12.80
C ALA A 22 -1.22 -8.21 -14.10
N HIS A 23 -0.92 -6.91 -14.04
CA HIS A 23 -0.44 -6.12 -15.17
C HIS A 23 0.83 -5.32 -14.80
N PRO A 24 2.00 -5.70 -15.34
CA PRO A 24 3.23 -4.96 -15.10
C PRO A 24 3.24 -3.65 -15.89
N LEU A 25 3.67 -2.57 -15.23
CA LEU A 25 3.95 -1.28 -15.85
C LEU A 25 5.45 -1.22 -16.15
N VAL A 26 5.78 -1.02 -17.43
CA VAL A 26 7.16 -1.08 -17.93
C VAL A 26 7.62 0.26 -18.49
N ASP A 27 8.92 0.55 -18.32
CA ASP A 27 9.55 1.70 -18.97
C ASP A 27 9.87 1.42 -20.45
N ARG A 28 10.41 2.42 -21.14
CA ARG A 28 10.81 2.33 -22.56
C ARG A 28 11.85 1.23 -22.88
N THR A 29 12.50 0.67 -21.86
CA THR A 29 13.50 -0.40 -21.99
C THR A 29 12.94 -1.77 -21.57
N GLY A 30 11.65 -1.85 -21.25
CA GLY A 30 11.00 -3.07 -20.78
C GLY A 30 11.23 -3.37 -19.30
N ARG A 31 11.79 -2.44 -18.52
CA ARG A 31 11.98 -2.65 -17.07
C ARG A 31 10.67 -2.39 -16.34
N ILE A 32 10.24 -3.35 -15.54
CA ILE A 32 9.08 -3.22 -14.67
C ILE A 32 9.40 -2.20 -13.58
N PHE A 33 8.62 -1.11 -13.51
CA PHE A 33 8.76 -0.11 -12.46
C PHE A 33 7.60 -0.14 -11.46
N ALA A 34 6.47 -0.75 -11.79
CA ALA A 34 5.33 -0.97 -10.90
C ALA A 34 4.49 -2.14 -11.44
N VAL A 35 3.62 -2.72 -10.61
CA VAL A 35 2.74 -3.81 -11.01
C VAL A 35 1.36 -3.60 -10.40
N LEU A 36 0.35 -3.52 -11.26
CA LEU A 36 -1.05 -3.68 -10.87
C LEU A 36 -1.26 -5.16 -10.61
N ALA A 37 -0.97 -5.63 -9.40
CA ALA A 37 -0.97 -7.06 -9.08
C ALA A 37 -2.39 -7.67 -9.01
N GLY A 38 -3.43 -6.84 -8.94
CA GLY A 38 -4.81 -7.29 -8.99
C GLY A 38 -5.19 -8.09 -7.75
N GLN A 39 -5.82 -9.23 -7.95
CA GLN A 39 -6.22 -10.18 -6.92
C GLN A 39 -5.48 -11.51 -7.16
N PRO A 40 -5.38 -12.41 -6.16
CA PRO A 40 -4.75 -13.72 -6.38
C PRO A 40 -5.53 -14.52 -7.44
N ASP A 41 -4.83 -14.96 -8.49
CA ASP A 41 -5.42 -15.75 -9.56
C ASP A 41 -5.96 -17.10 -9.03
N GLY A 42 -7.17 -17.46 -9.45
CA GLY A 42 -7.81 -18.73 -9.08
C GLY A 42 -8.32 -18.82 -7.64
N ASP A 43 -8.35 -17.71 -6.89
CA ASP A 43 -8.82 -17.66 -5.51
C ASP A 43 -10.03 -16.73 -5.34
N ASP A 44 -11.22 -17.24 -5.66
CA ASP A 44 -12.47 -16.48 -5.57
C ASP A 44 -12.80 -16.06 -4.12
N SER A 45 -12.28 -16.79 -3.13
CA SER A 45 -12.50 -16.48 -1.72
C SER A 45 -11.73 -15.25 -1.24
N TYR A 46 -10.73 -14.79 -2.01
CA TYR A 46 -9.99 -13.56 -1.68
C TYR A 46 -10.88 -12.32 -1.75
N ALA A 47 -11.78 -12.23 -2.73
CA ALA A 47 -12.69 -11.09 -2.85
C ALA A 47 -13.60 -10.95 -1.61
N VAL A 48 -14.05 -12.09 -1.06
CA VAL A 48 -14.78 -12.12 0.21
C VAL A 48 -13.90 -11.59 1.34
N SER A 49 -12.65 -12.05 1.44
CA SER A 49 -11.72 -11.56 2.47
C SER A 49 -11.44 -10.07 2.34
N ALA A 50 -11.26 -9.52 1.14
CA ALA A 50 -11.09 -8.08 0.95
C ALA A 50 -12.33 -7.29 1.41
N SER A 51 -13.53 -7.79 1.12
CA SER A 51 -14.79 -7.19 1.59
C SER A 51 -14.96 -7.26 3.11
N GLU A 52 -14.61 -8.38 3.74
CA GLU A 52 -14.65 -8.55 5.19
C GLU A 52 -13.60 -7.68 5.89
N ALA A 53 -12.38 -7.61 5.36
CA ALA A 53 -11.34 -6.70 5.84
C ALA A 53 -11.80 -5.25 5.78
N TYR A 54 -12.42 -4.82 4.66
CA TYR A 54 -13.00 -3.48 4.55
C TYR A 54 -14.06 -3.23 5.62
N THR A 55 -15.01 -4.15 5.78
CA THR A 55 -16.11 -4.03 6.74
C THR A 55 -15.57 -3.91 8.16
N TYR A 56 -14.57 -4.73 8.51
CA TYR A 56 -13.91 -4.71 9.80
C TYR A 56 -13.14 -3.41 10.06
N ILE A 57 -12.27 -2.99 9.13
CA ILE A 57 -11.50 -1.74 9.24
C ILE A 57 -12.43 -0.54 9.36
N LYS A 58 -13.52 -0.51 8.59
CA LYS A 58 -14.54 0.53 8.65
C LYS A 58 -15.22 0.57 10.02
N ALA A 59 -15.63 -0.58 10.56
CA ALA A 59 -16.27 -0.65 11.87
C ALA A 59 -15.32 -0.19 12.99
N CYS A 60 -14.08 -0.67 12.99
CA CYS A 60 -13.03 -0.25 13.91
C CYS A 60 -12.76 1.26 13.83
N GLY A 61 -12.69 1.82 12.63
CA GLY A 61 -12.53 3.26 12.42
C GLY A 61 -13.72 4.08 12.92
N ALA A 62 -14.95 3.62 12.67
CA ALA A 62 -16.16 4.30 13.13
C ALA A 62 -16.31 4.29 14.67
N ALA A 63 -15.83 3.24 15.32
CA ALA A 63 -15.81 3.11 16.78
C ALA A 63 -14.65 3.88 17.45
N THR A 64 -13.76 4.52 16.68
CA THR A 64 -12.56 5.17 17.19
C THR A 64 -12.63 6.69 17.04
N TYR A 65 -12.31 7.39 18.12
CA TYR A 65 -12.08 8.83 18.05
C TYR A 65 -10.68 9.13 17.48
N PHE A 66 -10.66 9.91 16.39
CA PHE A 66 -9.43 10.44 15.80
C PHE A 66 -9.35 11.95 16.03
N PRO A 67 -8.32 12.43 16.75
CA PRO A 67 -8.16 13.86 16.98
C PRO A 67 -7.82 14.59 15.66
N PRO A 68 -8.06 15.91 15.56
CA PRO A 68 -7.90 16.67 14.32
C PRO A 68 -6.54 16.50 13.64
N GLU A 69 -5.45 16.42 14.39
CA GLU A 69 -4.08 16.23 13.91
C GLU A 69 -3.86 14.89 13.19
N MET A 70 -4.68 13.87 13.48
CA MET A 70 -4.65 12.59 12.76
C MET A 70 -5.54 12.59 11.52
N ARG A 71 -6.43 13.60 11.38
CA ARG A 71 -7.37 13.75 10.27
C ARG A 71 -6.93 14.78 9.23
N CYS A 72 -6.02 15.69 9.59
CA CYS A 72 -5.47 16.71 8.72
C CYS A 72 -3.95 16.58 8.71
N HIS A 73 -3.41 16.01 7.63
CA HIS A 73 -1.98 15.78 7.48
C HIS A 73 -1.53 16.00 6.03
N CYS A 74 -0.22 15.94 5.79
CA CYS A 74 0.39 16.23 4.47
C CYS A 74 -0.09 15.31 3.33
N ARG A 75 -0.76 14.21 3.64
CA ARG A 75 -1.29 13.28 2.65
C ARG A 75 -2.77 13.49 2.36
N GLY A 76 -3.54 14.25 3.14
CA GLY A 76 -4.96 14.46 2.89
C GLY A 76 -5.79 14.75 4.13
N LEU A 77 -7.10 14.78 3.92
CA LEU A 77 -8.12 15.03 4.96
C LEU A 77 -8.85 13.74 5.31
N PHE A 78 -8.16 12.83 5.97
CA PHE A 78 -8.71 11.54 6.43
C PHE A 78 -7.94 11.06 7.66
N ALA A 79 -8.54 10.18 8.47
CA ALA A 79 -7.83 9.58 9.59
C ALA A 79 -6.82 8.53 9.11
N ALA A 80 -5.59 8.58 9.61
CA ALA A 80 -4.56 7.59 9.29
C ALA A 80 -3.83 7.09 10.55
N ILE A 81 -3.52 5.79 10.58
CA ILE A 81 -2.65 5.16 11.59
C ILE A 81 -1.52 4.43 10.88
N ASN A 82 -0.28 4.71 11.26
CA ASN A 82 0.90 3.95 10.82
C ASN A 82 1.33 2.99 11.93
N VAL A 83 1.70 1.78 11.56
CA VAL A 83 2.12 0.72 12.49
C VAL A 83 3.41 0.06 12.00
N GLY A 84 4.16 -0.55 12.93
CA GLY A 84 5.38 -1.28 12.63
C GLY A 84 6.65 -0.59 13.10
N LEU A 85 7.76 -0.99 12.49
CA LEU A 85 9.10 -0.54 12.86
C LEU A 85 9.34 0.90 12.41
N ASN A 86 9.97 1.67 13.28
CA ASN A 86 10.36 3.04 13.05
C ASN A 86 11.78 3.29 13.55
N LEU A 87 12.53 4.03 12.76
CA LEU A 87 13.80 4.61 13.14
C LEU A 87 13.62 6.13 13.02
N GLY A 88 13.15 6.75 14.10
CA GLY A 88 12.83 8.18 14.13
C GLY A 88 14.05 9.06 13.83
N LYS A 89 13.81 10.34 13.55
CA LYS A 89 14.89 11.30 13.31
C LYS A 89 15.77 11.44 14.57
N GLY A 90 16.99 10.91 14.50
CA GLY A 90 17.97 10.93 15.60
C GLY A 90 17.99 9.66 16.47
N ALA A 91 17.08 8.71 16.25
CA ALA A 91 17.14 7.41 16.93
C ALA A 91 18.26 6.55 16.31
N THR A 92 19.09 5.94 17.15
CA THR A 92 20.16 5.01 16.72
C THR A 92 19.72 3.54 16.82
N VAL A 93 18.57 3.29 17.46
CA VAL A 93 17.99 1.97 17.67
C VAL A 93 16.55 1.96 17.14
N PRO A 94 16.16 0.99 16.30
CA PRO A 94 14.80 0.88 15.82
C PRO A 94 13.85 0.48 16.95
N SER A 95 12.63 0.99 16.91
CA SER A 95 11.56 0.63 17.84
C SER A 95 10.25 0.42 17.09
N TRP A 96 9.26 -0.16 17.76
CA TRP A 96 7.88 -0.09 17.28
C TRP A 96 7.33 1.32 17.41
N LEU A 97 6.45 1.73 16.49
CA LEU A 97 5.69 2.97 16.59
C LEU A 97 4.76 2.93 17.81
N ASP A 98 4.90 3.94 18.69
CA ASP A 98 3.99 4.15 19.81
C ASP A 98 2.67 4.77 19.30
N ASN A 99 1.63 3.94 19.30
CA ASN A 99 0.28 4.32 18.90
C ASN A 99 -0.56 4.86 20.08
N LYS A 100 0.03 5.01 21.27
CA LYS A 100 -0.60 5.60 22.47
C LYS A 100 -2.00 5.01 22.71
N LYS A 101 -3.03 5.88 22.74
CA LYS A 101 -4.44 5.53 22.96
C LYS A 101 -5.04 4.63 21.87
N HIS A 102 -4.41 4.55 20.69
CA HIS A 102 -4.85 3.73 19.57
C HIS A 102 -4.23 2.32 19.55
N THR A 103 -3.39 1.97 20.52
CA THR A 103 -2.79 0.63 20.63
C THR A 103 -3.82 -0.51 20.60
N PRO A 104 -4.98 -0.44 21.30
CA PRO A 104 -6.00 -1.49 21.21
C PRO A 104 -6.57 -1.66 19.80
N LEU A 105 -6.83 -0.55 19.10
CA LEU A 105 -7.28 -0.56 17.71
C LEU A 105 -6.22 -1.21 16.80
N VAL A 106 -4.94 -0.87 16.99
CA VAL A 106 -3.85 -1.46 16.22
C VAL A 106 -3.80 -2.98 16.42
N SER A 107 -3.89 -3.46 17.66
CA SER A 107 -3.93 -4.90 17.95
C SER A 107 -5.11 -5.61 17.28
N GLN A 108 -6.29 -4.99 17.26
CA GLN A 108 -7.47 -5.50 16.55
C GLN A 108 -7.23 -5.62 15.04
N LEU A 109 -6.69 -4.58 14.42
CA LEU A 109 -6.42 -4.54 12.98
C LEU A 109 -5.35 -5.57 12.58
N LEU A 110 -4.27 -5.68 13.36
CA LEU A 110 -3.19 -6.63 13.11
C LEU A 110 -3.58 -8.08 13.36
N GLY A 111 -4.55 -8.33 14.25
CA GLY A 111 -5.07 -9.66 14.59
C GLY A 111 -6.18 -10.15 13.66
N ASN A 112 -6.71 -9.32 12.76
CA ASN A 112 -7.80 -9.73 11.88
C ASN A 112 -7.30 -10.66 10.76
N SER A 113 -7.91 -11.84 10.62
CA SER A 113 -7.50 -12.87 9.66
C SER A 113 -7.57 -12.42 8.19
N HIS A 114 -8.56 -11.60 7.83
CA HIS A 114 -8.70 -11.08 6.47
C HIS A 114 -7.64 -10.02 6.16
N VAL A 115 -7.31 -9.15 7.12
CA VAL A 115 -6.20 -8.18 6.99
C VAL A 115 -4.85 -8.91 6.90
N ILE A 116 -4.63 -9.94 7.72
CA ILE A 116 -3.43 -10.79 7.64
C ILE A 116 -3.32 -11.44 6.26
N ARG A 117 -4.42 -11.99 5.73
CA ARG A 117 -4.45 -12.60 4.39
C ARG A 117 -4.05 -11.61 3.31
N MET A 118 -4.59 -10.39 3.36
CA MET A 118 -4.24 -9.30 2.45
C MET A 118 -2.75 -8.91 2.55
N ALA A 119 -2.19 -8.84 3.77
CA ALA A 119 -0.78 -8.56 3.98
C ALA A 119 0.14 -9.68 3.43
N ASN A 120 -0.32 -10.93 3.52
CA ASN A 120 0.39 -12.09 2.97
C ASN A 120 0.35 -12.08 1.44
N PHE A 121 -0.80 -11.79 0.84
CA PHE A 121 -0.90 -11.63 -0.61
C PHE A 121 0.06 -10.54 -1.12
N ALA A 122 0.11 -9.39 -0.45
CA ALA A 122 1.06 -8.33 -0.78
C ALA A 122 2.52 -8.81 -0.75
N SER A 123 2.88 -9.60 0.27
CA SER A 123 4.23 -10.18 0.39
C SER A 123 4.53 -11.19 -0.73
N SER A 124 3.60 -12.08 -1.02
CA SER A 124 3.73 -13.08 -2.09
C SER A 124 3.82 -12.43 -3.47
N ALA A 125 2.96 -11.47 -3.77
CA ALA A 125 3.02 -10.72 -5.02
C ALA A 125 4.38 -10.00 -5.16
N PHE A 126 4.90 -9.43 -4.07
CA PHE A 126 6.21 -8.77 -4.12
C PHE A 126 7.36 -9.77 -4.37
N ALA A 127 7.31 -10.95 -3.77
CA ALA A 127 8.27 -12.02 -4.03
C ALA A 127 8.25 -12.46 -5.51
N THR A 128 7.06 -12.54 -6.12
CA THR A 128 6.88 -12.92 -7.53
C THR A 128 7.41 -11.84 -8.48
N TRP A 129 7.03 -10.58 -8.26
CA TRP A 129 7.24 -9.52 -9.23
C TRP A 129 8.59 -8.80 -9.12
N ALA A 130 9.23 -8.83 -7.94
CA ALA A 130 10.54 -8.22 -7.73
C ALA A 130 11.42 -9.07 -6.80
N PRO A 131 11.75 -10.33 -7.18
CA PRO A 131 12.39 -11.30 -6.29
C PRO A 131 13.74 -10.84 -5.72
N LYS A 132 14.54 -10.12 -6.51
CA LYS A 132 15.83 -9.56 -6.04
C LYS A 132 15.63 -8.50 -4.95
N LEU A 133 14.63 -7.64 -5.10
CA LEU A 133 14.32 -6.60 -4.12
C LEU A 133 13.62 -7.20 -2.89
N TYR A 134 12.73 -8.18 -3.10
CA TYR A 134 12.15 -8.97 -2.01
C TYR A 134 13.24 -9.63 -1.17
N ARG A 135 14.25 -10.25 -1.81
CA ARG A 135 15.40 -10.84 -1.12
C ARG A 135 16.16 -9.81 -0.28
N HIS A 136 16.39 -8.62 -0.83
CA HIS A 136 16.98 -7.52 -0.07
C HIS A 136 16.18 -7.20 1.21
N TYR A 137 14.85 -7.17 1.15
CA TYR A 137 14.05 -6.95 2.36
C TYR A 137 14.16 -8.12 3.33
N VAL A 138 14.15 -9.36 2.86
CA VAL A 138 14.31 -10.56 3.70
C VAL A 138 15.66 -10.56 4.43
N ASP A 139 16.75 -10.25 3.73
CA ASP A 139 18.10 -10.23 4.32
C ASP A 139 18.22 -9.12 5.38
N ASN A 140 17.71 -7.92 5.10
CA ASN A 140 17.69 -6.82 6.07
C ASN A 140 16.80 -7.12 7.28
N ASN A 141 15.61 -7.70 7.06
CA ASN A 141 14.72 -8.14 8.14
C ASN A 141 15.37 -9.22 9.02
N THR A 142 16.12 -10.13 8.41
CA THR A 142 16.87 -11.17 9.14
C THR A 142 17.95 -10.52 10.00
N CYS A 143 18.74 -9.60 9.45
CA CYS A 143 19.73 -8.85 10.22
C CYS A 143 19.12 -8.05 11.38
N LEU A 144 18.00 -7.36 11.12
CA LEU A 144 17.26 -6.60 12.13
C LEU A 144 16.79 -7.51 13.27
N ARG A 145 16.18 -8.66 12.94
CA ARG A 145 15.70 -9.62 13.94
C ARG A 145 16.83 -10.25 14.75
N THR A 146 17.96 -10.57 14.11
CA THR A 146 19.14 -11.10 14.81
C THR A 146 19.70 -10.08 15.81
N ARG A 147 19.76 -8.80 15.43
CA ARG A 147 20.28 -7.73 16.29
C ARG A 147 19.27 -7.27 17.35
N PHE A 148 17.99 -7.30 17.03
CA PHE A 148 16.90 -6.81 17.88
C PHE A 148 15.78 -7.85 17.95
N PRO A 149 15.96 -8.95 18.71
CA PRO A 149 15.03 -10.08 18.73
C PRO A 149 13.64 -9.74 19.29
N HIS A 150 13.51 -8.62 20.01
CA HIS A 150 12.25 -8.11 20.53
C HIS A 150 11.44 -7.33 19.47
N LEU A 151 11.99 -7.08 18.27
CA LEU A 151 11.27 -6.41 17.19
C LEU A 151 10.59 -7.44 16.28
N TRP A 152 9.27 -7.31 16.18
CA TRP A 152 8.45 -8.14 15.30
C TRP A 152 7.92 -7.34 14.10
N ARG A 153 7.40 -8.05 13.10
CA ARG A 153 6.71 -7.47 11.94
C ARG A 153 5.22 -7.31 12.24
N PRO A 154 4.50 -6.40 11.55
CA PRO A 154 3.09 -6.14 11.84
C PRO A 154 2.18 -7.35 11.56
N PHE A 155 2.52 -8.19 10.59
CA PHE A 155 1.74 -9.37 10.26
C PHE A 155 2.62 -10.63 10.24
N PRO A 156 2.04 -11.82 10.47
CA PRO A 156 2.70 -13.08 10.15
C PRO A 156 3.13 -13.10 8.68
N GLN A 157 4.26 -13.71 8.36
CA GLN A 157 4.74 -13.96 6.98
C GLN A 157 4.96 -12.75 6.05
N THR A 158 4.55 -11.53 6.41
CA THR A 158 4.78 -10.34 5.58
C THR A 158 6.25 -9.95 5.52
N VAL A 159 6.75 -9.50 4.38
CA VAL A 159 8.11 -8.94 4.24
C VAL A 159 8.19 -7.46 4.66
N PHE A 160 7.05 -6.78 4.77
CA PHE A 160 6.99 -5.37 5.11
C PHE A 160 7.18 -5.16 6.62
N THR A 161 7.93 -4.12 6.98
CA THR A 161 8.22 -3.77 8.39
C THR A 161 7.21 -2.81 8.99
N GLY A 162 6.32 -2.25 8.17
CA GLY A 162 5.24 -1.38 8.61
C GLY A 162 4.03 -1.45 7.69
N ALA A 163 2.92 -0.92 8.18
CA ALA A 163 1.66 -0.80 7.45
C ALA A 163 0.98 0.53 7.81
N ALA A 164 0.04 0.96 6.96
CA ALA A 164 -0.77 2.14 7.19
C ALA A 164 -2.23 1.81 6.97
N PHE A 165 -3.08 2.20 7.92
CA PHE A 165 -4.53 2.10 7.81
C PHE A 165 -5.11 3.50 7.62
N ASN A 166 -5.73 3.72 6.46
CA ASN A 166 -6.41 4.96 6.13
C ASN A 166 -7.91 4.72 6.28
N PHE A 167 -8.58 5.49 7.13
CA PHE A 167 -9.99 5.29 7.47
C PHE A 167 -10.90 6.27 6.73
N SER A 168 -12.18 5.92 6.66
CA SER A 168 -13.25 6.69 6.02
C SER A 168 -13.07 6.83 4.50
N ARG A 169 -13.48 7.95 3.91
CA ARG A 169 -13.33 8.24 2.48
C ARG A 169 -11.94 8.84 2.24
N VAL A 170 -11.03 8.06 1.65
CA VAL A 170 -9.62 8.41 1.52
C VAL A 170 -9.32 9.04 0.17
N CYS A 171 -9.08 10.34 0.15
CA CYS A 171 -8.51 11.05 -1.00
C CYS A 171 -7.17 11.65 -0.57
N THR A 172 -6.11 11.24 -1.24
CA THR A 172 -4.78 11.75 -0.94
C THR A 172 -4.45 12.99 -1.76
N TYR A 173 -3.61 13.87 -1.22
CA TYR A 173 -2.90 14.86 -2.01
C TYR A 173 -1.74 14.19 -2.76
N LYS A 174 -1.20 14.87 -3.77
CA LYS A 174 0.04 14.43 -4.43
C LYS A 174 1.17 14.45 -3.41
N HIS A 175 1.74 13.29 -3.10
CA HIS A 175 2.80 13.17 -2.10
C HIS A 175 3.83 12.10 -2.48
N ARG A 176 4.95 12.06 -1.75
CA ARG A 176 5.93 10.97 -1.78
C ARG A 176 6.03 10.39 -0.38
N ASP A 177 6.24 9.09 -0.29
CA ASP A 177 6.57 8.45 0.98
C ASP A 177 8.05 8.59 1.28
N ILE A 178 8.44 9.80 1.67
CA ILE A 178 9.85 10.20 1.86
C ILE A 178 10.58 9.41 2.96
N CYS A 179 9.85 8.72 3.83
CA CYS A 179 10.42 7.89 4.88
C CYS A 179 10.62 6.43 4.46
N ASN A 180 10.20 6.04 3.25
CA ASN A 180 10.38 4.69 2.74
C ASN A 180 11.78 4.52 2.11
N LEU A 181 12.23 3.27 1.98
CA LEU A 181 13.42 2.91 1.23
C LEU A 181 13.31 3.45 -0.21
N PRO A 182 14.23 4.31 -0.70
CA PRO A 182 14.04 5.00 -1.98
C PRO A 182 13.83 4.08 -3.19
N PHE A 183 14.61 3.00 -3.28
CA PHE A 183 14.47 1.99 -4.34
C PHE A 183 13.54 0.83 -3.94
N GLY A 184 12.93 0.90 -2.75
CA GLY A 184 11.98 -0.07 -2.25
C GLY A 184 10.66 -0.01 -2.98
N TRP A 185 9.84 -1.04 -2.82
CA TRP A 185 8.45 -1.05 -3.26
C TRP A 185 7.51 -1.05 -2.06
N CYS A 186 6.38 -0.36 -2.18
CA CYS A 186 5.26 -0.44 -1.26
C CYS A 186 4.12 -1.23 -1.89
N ALA A 187 3.31 -1.85 -1.03
CA ALA A 187 2.08 -2.52 -1.40
C ALA A 187 0.90 -1.65 -0.97
N VAL A 188 0.06 -1.26 -1.93
CA VAL A 188 -1.15 -0.47 -1.68
C VAL A 188 -2.35 -1.31 -2.08
N GLN A 189 -3.29 -1.47 -1.16
CA GLN A 189 -4.52 -2.21 -1.39
C GLN A 189 -5.69 -1.25 -1.23
N LEU A 190 -6.56 -1.20 -2.25
CA LEU A 190 -7.78 -0.42 -2.15
C LEU A 190 -8.88 -1.30 -1.61
N LEU A 191 -9.62 -0.77 -0.66
CA LEU A 191 -10.75 -1.42 -0.02
C LEU A 191 -11.95 -0.48 -0.11
N GLY A 192 -13.13 -1.04 -0.23
CA GLY A 192 -14.35 -0.25 -0.27
C GLY A 192 -15.45 -0.85 -1.12
N ARG A 193 -16.55 -0.10 -1.18
CA ARG A 193 -17.66 -0.34 -2.10
C ARG A 193 -17.82 0.94 -2.90
N PHE A 194 -17.32 0.92 -4.13
CA PHE A 194 -17.35 2.04 -5.06
C PHE A 194 -17.33 1.51 -6.48
N ASP A 195 -17.79 2.32 -7.43
CA ASP A 195 -17.62 2.07 -8.85
C ASP A 195 -16.21 2.53 -9.26
N ALA A 196 -15.42 1.63 -9.83
CA ALA A 196 -14.04 1.92 -10.23
C ALA A 196 -13.93 2.94 -11.38
N THR A 197 -15.04 3.23 -12.06
CA THR A 197 -15.13 4.25 -13.12
C THR A 197 -15.47 5.65 -12.58
N GLU A 198 -16.05 5.71 -11.38
CA GLU A 198 -16.39 6.96 -10.69
C GLU A 198 -15.42 7.30 -9.56
N GLY A 199 -14.64 6.31 -9.12
CA GLY A 199 -13.85 6.40 -7.90
C GLY A 199 -12.73 5.38 -7.75
N GLY A 200 -11.92 5.55 -6.70
CA GLY A 200 -10.77 4.69 -6.43
C GLY A 200 -9.61 4.84 -7.41
N HIS A 201 -9.57 5.91 -8.21
CA HIS A 201 -8.49 6.07 -9.19
C HIS A 201 -7.12 6.27 -8.52
N LEU A 202 -6.10 5.64 -9.09
CA LEU A 202 -4.70 5.91 -8.79
C LEU A 202 -4.09 6.76 -9.89
N ILE A 203 -3.49 7.89 -9.51
CA ILE A 203 -2.80 8.79 -10.42
C ILE A 203 -1.29 8.69 -10.17
N LEU A 204 -0.56 8.20 -11.18
CA LEU A 204 0.90 8.18 -11.25
C LEU A 204 1.38 9.36 -12.10
N TRP A 205 1.62 10.48 -11.41
CA TRP A 205 1.90 11.77 -12.06
C TRP A 205 3.15 11.77 -12.93
N ASP A 206 4.22 11.09 -12.51
CA ASP A 206 5.50 11.14 -13.22
C ASP A 206 5.49 10.39 -14.56
N VAL A 207 4.48 9.54 -14.78
CA VAL A 207 4.26 8.78 -16.02
C VAL A 207 2.93 9.15 -16.70
N ASN A 208 2.26 10.20 -16.24
CA ASN A 208 0.96 10.68 -16.76
C ASN A 208 -0.09 9.56 -16.89
N LEU A 209 -0.16 8.67 -15.90
CA LEU A 209 -1.07 7.52 -15.93
C LEU A 209 -2.16 7.68 -14.87
N VAL A 210 -3.40 7.43 -15.29
CA VAL A 210 -4.56 7.26 -14.40
C VAL A 210 -5.01 5.82 -14.52
N VAL A 211 -5.19 5.16 -13.38
CA VAL A 211 -5.60 3.76 -13.29
C VAL A 211 -6.91 3.69 -12.52
N GLU A 212 -7.95 3.18 -13.17
CA GLU A 212 -9.16 2.69 -12.50
C GLU A 212 -8.77 1.47 -11.68
N PHE A 213 -9.05 1.50 -10.38
CA PHE A 213 -8.47 0.54 -9.45
C PHE A 213 -9.56 -0.14 -8.65
N LEU A 214 -9.76 -1.42 -8.94
CA LEU A 214 -10.86 -2.21 -8.37
C LEU A 214 -10.69 -2.40 -6.86
N ALA A 215 -11.81 -2.40 -6.14
CA ALA A 215 -11.85 -2.76 -4.74
C ALA A 215 -11.29 -4.18 -4.51
N GLY A 216 -10.44 -4.31 -3.49
CA GLY A 216 -9.70 -5.53 -3.16
C GLY A 216 -8.42 -5.72 -3.96
N SER A 217 -8.14 -4.91 -5.00
CA SER A 217 -6.92 -5.07 -5.79
C SER A 217 -5.68 -4.52 -5.09
N LEU A 218 -4.53 -5.09 -5.44
CA LEU A 218 -3.19 -4.74 -4.97
C LEU A 218 -2.39 -4.07 -6.09
N ILE A 219 -1.62 -3.03 -5.73
CA ILE A 219 -0.56 -2.48 -6.56
C ILE A 219 0.75 -2.52 -5.77
N LEU A 220 1.81 -2.89 -6.48
CA LEU A 220 3.19 -2.76 -6.04
C LEU A 220 3.84 -1.61 -6.81
N LEU A 221 4.38 -0.64 -6.10
CA LEU A 221 5.02 0.52 -6.72
C LEU A 221 6.14 1.08 -5.84
N PRO A 222 7.13 1.77 -6.41
CA PRO A 222 8.08 2.57 -5.66
C PRO A 222 7.35 3.63 -4.80
N PRO A 223 7.93 4.07 -3.68
CA PRO A 223 7.34 5.09 -2.79
C PRO A 223 7.24 6.49 -3.42
N HIS A 224 7.48 6.61 -4.73
CA HIS A 224 7.54 7.86 -5.45
C HIS A 224 6.18 8.20 -6.12
N LYS A 225 5.54 9.26 -5.62
CA LYS A 225 4.45 10.05 -6.26
C LYS A 225 3.22 9.30 -6.75
N ALA A 226 2.57 8.58 -5.86
CA ALA A 226 1.18 8.17 -6.04
C ALA A 226 0.21 9.21 -5.44
N ARG A 227 -0.91 9.46 -6.13
CA ARG A 227 -2.12 10.04 -5.54
C ARG A 227 -3.25 9.04 -5.72
N LEU A 228 -3.85 8.59 -4.62
CA LEU A 228 -5.14 7.91 -4.61
C LEU A 228 -6.27 8.95 -4.52
N THR A 229 -7.25 8.85 -5.41
CA THR A 229 -8.48 9.64 -5.37
C THR A 229 -9.67 8.75 -5.07
N CYS A 230 -10.64 9.30 -4.33
CA CYS A 230 -11.91 8.64 -4.10
C CYS A 230 -12.74 8.55 -5.36
#